data_AF-A0A9P5Y6Y5-F1
#
_entry.id   AF-A0A9P5Y6Y5-F1
#
_cell.length_a   1.000
_cell.length_b   1.000
_cell.length_c   1.000
_cell.angle_alpha   90.00
_cell.angle_beta   90.00
_cell.angle_gamma   90.00
#
_symmetry.space_group_name_H-M   'P 1'
#
loop_
_entity.id
_entity.type
_entity.pdbx_description
1 polymer ?
#
loop_
_entity_poly.entity_id
_entity_poly.type
_entity_poly.pdbx_seq_one_letter_code
_entity_poly.pdbx_strand_id
1 'polypeptide(L)'
;MAQTVQRGMPSGSKRKGAPSSSDPPTPAKKKAKTATARKSTGGKPPRPVKRVSNAGSNAADQAGKKGRRFRPGTVALREIRKYQKSTDLLIRKLPFSRVVREIALDMVTDENDYSDAGLRWQSSAILALQEATEAYLVHLFEDANLCAIHAKRVTIMTRDIQLARRIRGPWGGLA
;
A
#
# COMPACT_ATOMS: atom_id res chain seq x y z
N MET A 1 -31.99 -71.94 -14.34
CA MET A 1 -32.67 -71.84 -15.64
C MET A 1 -32.26 -70.48 -16.23
N ALA A 2 -31.29 -70.45 -17.14
CA ALA A 2 -31.48 -70.37 -18.60
C ALA A 2 -32.15 -69.03 -18.99
N GLN A 3 -31.69 -68.18 -19.91
CA GLN A 3 -30.73 -68.28 -21.02
C GLN A 3 -30.65 -66.83 -21.60
N THR A 4 -29.46 -66.27 -21.94
CA THR A 4 -28.96 -65.95 -23.33
C THR A 4 -29.90 -65.08 -24.20
N VAL A 5 -29.53 -64.13 -25.07
CA VAL A 5 -28.33 -63.75 -25.87
C VAL A 5 -28.74 -62.47 -26.67
N GLN A 6 -27.90 -61.48 -27.01
CA GLN A 6 -27.22 -61.26 -28.33
C GLN A 6 -26.51 -59.88 -28.24
N ARG A 7 -25.16 -59.78 -28.21
CA ARG A 7 -24.15 -59.77 -29.30
C ARG A 7 -24.22 -58.59 -30.30
N GLY A 8 -23.14 -57.80 -30.34
CA GLY A 8 -22.79 -56.86 -31.43
C GLY A 8 -21.53 -56.03 -31.14
N MET A 9 -20.35 -56.55 -31.49
CA MET A 9 -19.01 -55.93 -31.57
C MET A 9 -18.43 -56.33 -32.96
N PRO A 10 -17.23 -55.92 -33.44
CA PRO A 10 -16.44 -54.67 -33.32
C PRO A 10 -15.79 -54.24 -34.68
N SER A 11 -15.02 -53.15 -34.71
CA SER A 11 -13.83 -52.98 -35.59
C SER A 11 -12.93 -51.90 -34.95
N GLY A 12 -11.64 -52.06 -34.66
CA GLY A 12 -10.53 -52.55 -35.50
C GLY A 12 -10.02 -51.37 -36.35
N SER A 13 -8.84 -50.76 -36.21
CA SER A 13 -7.53 -51.42 -36.24
C SER A 13 -6.37 -50.40 -36.07
N LYS A 14 -5.37 -50.81 -35.29
CA LYS A 14 -3.90 -50.68 -35.51
C LYS A 14 -3.18 -49.33 -35.40
N ARG A 15 -2.42 -49.27 -34.30
CA ARG A 15 -1.03 -48.77 -34.18
C ARG A 15 -0.14 -49.15 -35.38
N LYS A 16 0.68 -48.19 -35.83
CA LYS A 16 2.01 -48.36 -36.46
C LYS A 16 2.87 -47.21 -35.88
N GLY A 17 4.05 -47.40 -35.30
CA GLY A 17 5.18 -48.20 -35.75
C GLY A 17 6.20 -47.24 -36.37
N ALA A 18 7.28 -46.94 -35.66
CA ALA A 18 8.37 -46.05 -36.07
C ALA A 18 9.15 -46.60 -37.29
N PRO A 19 9.97 -45.75 -37.94
CA PRO A 19 11.32 -46.19 -38.26
C PRO A 19 12.38 -45.18 -37.80
N SER A 20 13.30 -45.69 -36.99
CA SER A 20 14.65 -45.13 -36.81
C SER A 20 15.55 -45.67 -37.92
N SER A 21 16.08 -44.80 -38.76
CA SER A 21 17.26 -45.05 -39.63
C SER A 21 17.71 -43.67 -40.14
N SER A 22 18.69 -43.06 -39.48
CA SER A 22 20.09 -43.00 -39.92
C SER A 22 20.33 -42.07 -41.13
N ASP A 23 20.87 -40.90 -40.78
CA ASP A 23 21.72 -39.97 -41.55
C ASP A 23 21.12 -38.84 -42.44
N PRO A 24 21.80 -37.66 -42.50
CA PRO A 24 21.16 -36.35 -42.65
C PRO A 24 21.44 -35.66 -44.01
N PRO A 25 20.70 -34.59 -44.35
CA PRO A 25 21.43 -33.40 -44.84
C PRO A 25 20.85 -32.03 -44.39
N THR A 26 21.74 -31.22 -43.79
CA THR A 26 22.05 -29.79 -44.01
C THR A 26 20.95 -28.68 -43.96
N PRO A 27 21.30 -27.43 -43.61
CA PRO A 27 20.52 -26.63 -42.66
C PRO A 27 19.68 -25.54 -43.34
N ALA A 28 18.40 -25.46 -42.98
CA ALA A 28 17.54 -24.32 -43.31
C ALA A 28 17.92 -23.09 -42.46
N LYS A 29 18.07 -21.94 -43.14
CA LYS A 29 18.57 -20.65 -42.63
C LYS A 29 17.79 -20.17 -41.40
N LYS A 30 18.49 -19.94 -40.28
CA LYS A 30 17.97 -19.28 -39.06
C LYS A 30 17.75 -17.78 -39.33
N LYS A 31 16.51 -17.30 -39.20
CA LYS A 31 16.24 -15.86 -39.02
C LYS A 31 16.57 -15.48 -37.57
N ALA A 32 17.44 -14.47 -37.42
CA ALA A 32 17.87 -13.94 -36.14
C ALA A 32 16.70 -13.38 -35.32
N LYS A 33 16.58 -13.78 -34.06
CA LYS A 33 15.76 -13.10 -33.06
C LYS A 33 16.65 -12.13 -32.31
N THR A 34 16.48 -10.85 -32.58
CA THR A 34 17.10 -9.73 -31.87
C THR A 34 16.57 -9.66 -30.44
N ALA A 35 17.49 -9.55 -29.49
CA ALA A 35 17.20 -9.26 -28.09
C ALA A 35 16.64 -7.84 -27.94
N THR A 36 15.59 -7.67 -27.14
CA THR A 36 15.12 -6.34 -26.73
C THR A 36 14.85 -6.32 -25.23
N ALA A 37 15.75 -5.69 -24.49
CA ALA A 37 15.42 -5.02 -23.25
C ALA A 37 15.31 -3.52 -23.54
N ARG A 38 14.13 -2.92 -23.35
CA ARG A 38 14.03 -1.51 -22.92
C ARG A 38 12.67 -1.16 -22.34
N LYS A 39 12.75 -0.60 -21.13
CA LYS A 39 11.72 0.05 -20.33
C LYS A 39 11.35 1.39 -20.98
N SER A 40 10.06 1.71 -21.17
CA SER A 40 9.57 3.09 -21.09
C SER A 40 8.05 3.15 -21.02
N THR A 41 7.58 3.76 -19.93
CA THR A 41 6.21 4.22 -19.65
C THR A 41 5.59 4.94 -20.85
N GLY A 42 4.42 4.48 -21.28
CA GLY A 42 3.61 5.11 -22.33
C GLY A 42 3.01 6.43 -21.86
N GLY A 43 3.71 7.53 -22.11
CA GLY A 43 3.15 8.88 -22.16
C GLY A 43 2.71 9.20 -23.60
N LYS A 44 1.50 9.72 -23.79
CA LYS A 44 1.03 10.22 -25.08
C LYS A 44 1.98 11.33 -25.59
N PRO A 45 2.40 11.32 -26.87
CA PRO A 45 3.23 12.38 -27.42
C PRO A 45 2.43 13.68 -27.54
N PRO A 46 3.05 14.86 -27.35
CA PRO A 46 2.37 16.12 -27.56
C PRO A 46 2.06 16.29 -29.05
N ARG A 47 0.81 16.65 -29.36
CA ARG A 47 0.33 16.89 -30.72
C ARG A 47 1.03 18.12 -31.31
N PRO A 48 1.52 18.08 -32.57
CA PRO A 48 2.17 19.24 -33.16
C PRO A 48 1.13 20.32 -33.45
N VAL A 49 1.34 21.52 -32.89
CA VAL A 49 0.58 22.73 -33.23
C VAL A 49 1.06 23.25 -34.58
N LYS A 50 0.17 23.23 -35.59
CA LYS A 50 0.38 23.93 -36.86
C LYS A 50 0.54 25.42 -36.57
N ARG A 51 1.69 25.99 -36.94
CA ARG A 51 1.89 27.45 -36.97
C ARG A 51 1.02 28.02 -38.10
N VAL A 52 -0.02 28.75 -37.73
CA VAL A 52 -0.68 29.70 -38.62
C VAL A 52 -0.10 31.06 -38.27
N SER A 53 0.71 31.61 -39.17
CA SER A 53 1.17 32.99 -39.11
C SER A 53 0.01 33.90 -39.50
N ASN A 54 -0.61 34.57 -38.53
CA ASN A 54 -1.36 35.79 -38.80
C ASN A 54 -0.86 36.89 -37.87
N ALA A 55 -0.34 37.94 -38.49
CA ALA A 55 0.05 39.17 -37.87
C ALA A 55 -1.19 39.89 -37.30
N GLY A 56 -1.03 40.50 -36.12
CA GLY A 56 -1.95 41.51 -35.62
C GLY A 56 -2.63 41.17 -34.29
N SER A 57 -2.36 42.03 -33.31
CA SER A 57 -3.05 42.25 -32.03
C SER A 57 -2.55 41.49 -30.78
N ASN A 58 -2.03 42.30 -29.85
CA ASN A 58 -1.68 42.10 -28.44
C ASN A 58 -2.06 40.75 -27.81
N ALA A 59 -1.11 39.81 -27.78
CA ALA A 59 -1.16 38.57 -27.02
C ALA A 59 -0.20 38.60 -25.81
N ALA A 60 -0.22 39.68 -25.04
CA ALA A 60 0.59 39.84 -23.84
C ALA A 60 -0.26 39.79 -22.56
N ASP A 61 -1.12 38.77 -22.38
CA ASP A 61 -1.78 38.60 -21.07
C ASP A 61 -2.33 37.20 -20.74
N GLN A 62 -1.70 36.13 -21.23
CA GLN A 62 -1.98 34.78 -20.73
C GLN A 62 -0.70 34.01 -20.37
N ALA A 63 0.20 34.65 -19.65
CA ALA A 63 1.16 33.92 -18.83
C ALA A 63 0.37 33.17 -17.76
N GLY A 64 0.18 31.85 -17.95
CA GLY A 64 -0.57 31.00 -17.04
C GLY A 64 -0.20 31.27 -15.59
N LYS A 65 -1.16 31.72 -14.79
CA LYS A 65 -0.97 32.06 -13.38
C LYS A 65 -0.38 30.85 -12.66
N LYS A 66 0.93 30.89 -12.37
CA LYS A 66 1.60 29.87 -11.57
C LYS A 66 0.79 29.70 -10.28
N GLY A 67 0.33 28.48 -10.01
CA GLY A 67 -0.42 28.18 -8.78
C GLY A 67 0.35 28.68 -7.57
N ARG A 68 -0.29 29.50 -6.73
CA ARG A 68 0.38 30.10 -5.57
C ARG A 68 0.83 28.99 -4.62
N ARG A 69 2.14 28.80 -4.48
CA ARG A 69 2.73 27.85 -3.53
C ARG A 69 2.93 28.53 -2.17
N PHE A 70 2.50 27.87 -1.10
CA PHE A 70 2.78 28.33 0.26
C PHE A 70 4.27 28.13 0.61
N ARG A 71 4.81 28.98 1.48
CA ARG A 71 6.17 28.81 2.00
C ARG A 71 6.21 27.54 2.89
N PRO A 72 7.36 26.85 2.96
CA PRO A 72 7.55 25.75 3.92
C PRO A 72 7.16 26.21 5.33
N GLY A 73 6.45 25.35 6.07
CA GLY A 73 5.93 25.66 7.41
C GLY A 73 4.59 26.41 7.43
N THR A 74 4.20 27.15 6.39
CA THR A 74 2.92 27.89 6.39
C THR A 74 1.70 26.96 6.50
N VAL A 75 1.72 25.84 5.76
CA VAL A 75 0.64 24.84 5.82
C VAL A 75 0.68 24.08 7.15
N ALA A 76 1.87 23.69 7.61
CA ALA A 76 2.04 22.99 8.88
C ALA A 76 1.49 23.81 10.07
N LEU A 77 1.78 25.11 10.16
CA LEU A 77 1.24 25.98 11.21
C LEU A 77 -0.28 26.13 11.13
N ARG A 78 -0.85 26.08 9.92
CA ARG A 78 -2.31 26.10 9.74
C ARG A 78 -2.95 24.79 10.22
N GLU A 79 -2.33 23.66 9.89
CA GLU A 79 -2.78 22.33 10.31
C GLU A 79 -2.70 22.16 11.82
N ILE A 80 -1.60 22.58 12.46
CA ILE A 80 -1.46 22.56 13.93
C ILE A 80 -2.63 23.31 14.58
N ARG A 81 -2.89 24.56 14.16
CA ARG A 81 -3.99 25.37 14.71
C ARG A 81 -5.36 24.76 14.46
N LYS A 82 -5.55 24.14 13.29
CA LYS A 82 -6.81 23.46 12.94
C LYS A 82 -7.03 22.27 13.89
N TYR A 83 -6.04 21.40 14.02
CA TYR A 83 -6.16 20.15 14.79
C TYR A 83 -6.18 20.38 16.31
N GLN A 84 -5.51 21.42 16.81
CA GLN A 84 -5.63 21.81 18.22
C GLN A 84 -7.00 22.41 18.57
N LYS A 85 -7.77 22.90 17.59
CA LYS A 85 -9.11 23.45 17.80
C LYS A 85 -10.21 22.38 17.70
N SER A 86 -10.00 21.35 16.89
CA SER A 86 -10.94 20.24 16.71
C SER A 86 -10.73 19.13 17.72
N THR A 87 -11.76 18.34 17.99
CA THR A 87 -11.70 17.12 18.82
C THR A 87 -12.02 15.87 18.02
N ASP A 88 -11.91 15.93 16.69
CA ASP A 88 -12.16 14.80 15.79
C ASP A 88 -11.03 13.77 15.87
N LEU A 89 -11.38 12.49 15.83
CA LEU A 89 -10.41 11.39 15.72
C LEU A 89 -9.68 11.46 14.37
N LEU A 90 -8.35 11.41 14.41
CA LEU A 90 -7.48 11.56 13.24
C LEU A 90 -7.13 10.22 12.59
N ILE A 91 -7.15 9.13 13.35
CA ILE A 91 -6.89 7.78 12.82
C ILE A 91 -8.18 7.23 12.19
N ARG A 92 -8.05 6.58 11.03
CA ARG A 92 -9.20 5.95 10.37
C ARG A 92 -9.71 4.77 11.19
N LYS A 93 -11.02 4.77 11.48
CA LYS A 93 -11.69 3.78 12.34
C LYS A 93 -11.52 2.32 11.89
N LEU A 94 -11.69 2.03 10.59
CA LEU A 94 -11.64 0.65 10.09
C LEU A 94 -10.23 0.02 10.19
N PRO A 95 -9.15 0.67 9.71
CA PRO A 95 -7.78 0.19 9.95
C PRO A 95 -7.46 0.02 11.43
N PHE A 96 -7.83 0.99 12.29
CA PHE A 96 -7.60 0.88 13.73
C PHE A 96 -8.30 -0.34 14.33
N SER A 97 -9.58 -0.56 13.98
CA SER A 97 -10.32 -1.72 14.45
C SER A 97 -9.70 -3.05 14.01
N ARG A 98 -9.09 -3.13 12.82
CA ARG A 98 -8.39 -4.34 12.37
C ARG A 98 -7.17 -4.64 13.24
N VAL A 99 -6.35 -3.62 13.51
CA VAL A 99 -5.16 -3.75 14.37
C VAL A 99 -5.54 -4.16 15.79
N VAL A 100 -6.59 -3.57 16.37
CA VAL A 100 -7.06 -3.96 17.71
C VAL A 100 -7.47 -5.43 17.76
N ARG A 101 -8.18 -5.92 16.73
CA ARG A 101 -8.61 -7.32 16.66
C ARG A 101 -7.45 -8.27 16.43
N GLU A 102 -6.47 -7.88 15.61
CA GLU A 102 -5.24 -8.65 15.38
C GLU A 102 -4.47 -8.85 16.69
N ILE A 103 -4.17 -7.77 17.42
CA ILE A 103 -3.45 -7.83 18.71
C ILE A 103 -4.23 -8.65 19.74
N ALA A 104 -5.55 -8.51 19.79
CA ALA A 104 -6.37 -9.23 20.74
C ALA A 104 -6.46 -10.73 20.44
N LEU A 105 -6.36 -11.13 19.17
CA LEU A 105 -6.27 -12.55 18.82
C LEU A 105 -4.95 -13.13 19.30
N ASP A 106 -3.83 -12.45 19.09
CA ASP A 106 -2.52 -12.90 19.58
C ASP A 106 -2.52 -13.07 21.10
N MET A 107 -3.16 -12.15 21.84
CA MET A 107 -3.27 -12.23 23.30
C MET A 107 -4.14 -13.40 23.79
N VAL A 108 -5.24 -13.72 23.08
CA VAL A 108 -6.16 -14.79 23.47
C VAL A 108 -5.61 -16.17 23.11
N THR A 109 -4.82 -16.29 22.04
CA THR A 109 -4.18 -17.56 21.68
C THR A 109 -3.16 -18.04 22.72
N ASP A 110 -2.59 -17.13 23.50
CA ASP A 110 -1.67 -17.48 24.60
C ASP A 110 -2.39 -18.05 25.83
N GLU A 111 -3.72 -17.85 25.98
CA GLU A 111 -4.48 -18.25 27.19
C GLU A 111 -5.17 -19.64 27.11
N ASN A 112 -4.93 -20.45 26.08
CA ASN A 112 -5.44 -21.85 25.95
C ASN A 112 -6.97 -22.05 26.08
N ASP A 113 -7.79 -20.99 26.10
CA ASP A 113 -9.24 -21.11 26.15
C ASP A 113 -9.79 -21.39 24.74
N TYR A 114 -9.99 -22.68 24.45
CA TYR A 114 -10.54 -23.24 23.22
C TYR A 114 -12.04 -22.94 23.02
N SER A 115 -12.50 -21.73 23.37
CA SER A 115 -13.83 -21.30 22.96
C SER A 115 -13.78 -20.84 21.50
N ASP A 116 -14.36 -21.64 20.61
CA ASP A 116 -14.52 -21.41 19.15
C ASP A 116 -15.28 -20.09 18.83
N ALA A 117 -15.76 -19.39 19.86
CA ALA A 117 -16.37 -18.07 19.77
C ALA A 117 -15.30 -16.97 19.95
N GLY A 118 -14.59 -16.64 18.87
CA GLY A 118 -13.60 -15.55 18.86
C GLY A 118 -14.08 -14.24 19.49
N LEU A 119 -13.16 -13.48 20.07
CA LEU A 119 -13.43 -12.27 20.86
C LEU A 119 -14.36 -11.28 20.12
N ARG A 120 -15.54 -11.03 20.70
CA ARG A 120 -16.52 -10.08 20.16
C ARG A 120 -16.28 -8.69 20.76
N TRP A 121 -16.32 -7.68 19.89
CA TRP A 121 -16.05 -6.30 20.27
C TRP A 121 -17.31 -5.44 20.17
N GLN A 122 -17.60 -4.69 21.23
CA GLN A 122 -18.57 -3.61 21.19
C GLN A 122 -18.02 -2.43 20.37
N SER A 123 -18.89 -1.70 19.67
CA SER A 123 -18.49 -0.52 18.90
C SER A 123 -17.91 0.58 19.79
N SER A 124 -18.49 0.82 20.97
CA SER A 124 -17.99 1.79 21.95
C SER A 124 -16.64 1.40 22.53
N ALA A 125 -16.34 0.11 22.71
CA ALA A 125 -15.05 -0.35 23.21
C ALA A 125 -13.91 0.00 22.23
N ILE A 126 -14.13 -0.22 20.94
CA ILE A 126 -13.15 0.17 19.90
C ILE A 126 -12.95 1.69 19.86
N LEU A 127 -14.03 2.47 20.04
CA LEU A 127 -13.93 3.93 20.09
C LEU A 127 -13.15 4.40 21.32
N ALA A 128 -13.42 3.84 22.49
CA ALA A 128 -12.70 4.17 23.72
C ALA A 128 -11.20 3.87 23.61
N LEU A 129 -10.84 2.71 23.04
CA LEU A 129 -9.44 2.39 22.75
C LEU A 129 -8.80 3.38 21.78
N GLN A 130 -9.55 3.82 20.76
CA GLN A 130 -9.05 4.79 19.80
C GLN A 130 -8.81 6.16 20.46
N GLU A 131 -9.77 6.65 21.24
CA GLU A 131 -9.65 7.91 21.98
C GLU A 131 -8.44 7.90 22.92
N ALA A 132 -8.28 6.83 23.71
CA ALA A 132 -7.15 6.68 24.61
C ALA A 132 -5.80 6.63 23.86
N THR A 133 -5.75 5.91 22.74
CA THR A 133 -4.53 5.77 21.93
C THR A 133 -4.13 7.10 21.29
N GLU A 134 -5.08 7.82 20.69
CA GLU A 134 -4.80 9.11 20.08
C GLU A 134 -4.40 10.16 21.14
N ALA A 135 -5.08 10.19 22.28
CA ALA A 135 -4.69 11.04 23.39
C ALA A 135 -3.26 10.73 23.86
N TYR A 136 -2.90 9.46 24.05
CA TYR A 136 -1.55 9.06 24.42
C TYR A 136 -0.49 9.55 23.42
N LEU A 137 -0.74 9.34 22.13
CA LEU A 137 0.18 9.74 21.06
C LEU A 137 0.37 11.26 21.00
N VAL A 138 -0.70 12.05 21.17
CA VAL A 138 -0.62 13.52 21.19
C VAL A 138 0.31 13.97 22.33
N HIS A 139 0.09 13.51 23.56
CA HIS A 139 0.94 13.89 24.68
C HIS A 139 2.39 13.41 24.51
N LEU A 140 2.60 12.23 23.91
CA LEU A 140 3.95 11.74 23.61
C LEU A 140 4.65 12.62 22.56
N PHE A 141 3.93 13.12 21.56
CA PHE A 141 4.48 14.05 20.57
C PHE A 141 4.76 15.44 21.15
N GLU A 142 3.99 15.89 22.14
CA GLU A 142 4.29 17.13 22.87
C GLU A 142 5.62 17.02 23.61
N ASP A 143 5.84 15.93 24.35
CA ASP A 143 7.10 15.68 25.06
C ASP A 143 8.28 15.51 24.10
N ALA A 144 8.09 14.78 23.00
CA ALA A 144 9.12 14.63 21.97
C ALA A 144 9.45 15.97 21.29
N ASN A 145 8.46 16.85 21.11
CA ASN A 145 8.68 18.18 20.56
C ASN A 145 9.50 19.05 21.53
N LEU A 146 9.24 18.98 22.85
CA LEU A 146 10.07 19.64 23.86
C LEU A 146 11.52 19.14 23.82
N CYS A 147 11.74 17.83 23.64
CA CYS A 147 13.07 17.25 23.48
C CYS A 147 13.78 17.76 22.21
N ALA A 148 13.04 17.88 21.10
CA ALA A 148 13.60 18.42 19.85
C ALA A 148 14.02 19.89 20.00
N ILE A 149 13.19 20.72 20.65
CA ILE A 149 13.47 22.14 20.93
C ILE A 149 14.67 22.27 21.88
N HIS A 150 14.73 21.45 22.93
CA HIS A 150 15.88 21.40 23.85
C HIS A 150 17.19 21.12 23.10
N ALA A 151 17.16 20.27 22.08
CA ALA A 151 18.28 19.97 21.20
C ALA A 151 18.45 20.97 20.03
N LYS A 152 17.85 22.17 20.09
CA LYS A 152 17.93 23.24 19.09
C LYS A 152 17.46 22.84 17.68
N ARG A 153 16.48 21.94 17.58
CA ARG A 153 15.87 21.50 16.31
C ARG A 153 14.38 21.83 16.28
N VAL A 154 13.83 21.90 15.06
CA VAL A 154 12.39 22.06 14.78
C VAL A 154 11.76 20.83 14.16
N THR A 155 12.55 19.77 13.95
CA THR A 155 12.11 18.49 13.37
C THR A 155 12.30 17.41 14.41
N ILE A 156 11.20 16.77 14.79
CA ILE A 156 11.20 15.60 15.69
C ILE A 156 11.91 14.42 15.03
N MET A 157 12.62 13.65 15.84
CA MET A 157 13.35 12.45 15.44
C MET A 157 13.01 11.29 16.37
N THR A 158 13.34 10.06 15.97
CA THR A 158 13.12 8.85 16.79
C THR A 158 13.79 8.93 18.16
N ARG A 159 14.97 9.54 18.26
CA ARG A 159 15.66 9.76 19.54
C ARG A 159 14.88 10.63 20.53
N ASP A 160 14.07 11.57 20.02
CA ASP A 160 13.28 12.47 20.86
C ASP A 160 12.13 11.70 21.53
N ILE A 161 11.50 10.79 20.77
CA ILE A 161 10.46 9.88 21.28
C ILE A 161 11.04 8.87 22.26
N GLN A 162 12.20 8.30 21.95
CA GLN A 162 12.89 7.36 22.85
C GLN A 162 13.25 8.03 24.18
N LEU A 163 13.78 9.26 24.12
CA LEU A 163 14.10 10.03 25.32
C LEU A 163 12.84 10.37 26.13
N ALA A 164 11.78 10.85 25.46
CA ALA A 164 10.50 11.16 26.11
C ALA A 164 9.91 9.93 26.84
N ARG A 165 9.87 8.77 26.18
CA ARG A 165 9.44 7.50 26.80
C ARG A 165 10.33 7.10 27.98
N ARG A 166 11.64 7.28 27.85
CA ARG A 166 12.60 6.92 28.90
C ARG A 166 12.43 7.77 30.16
N ILE A 167 12.12 9.05 30.01
CA ILE A 167 11.90 10.00 31.11
C ILE A 167 10.53 9.76 31.77
N ARG A 168 9.49 9.48 30.97
CA ARG A 168 8.15 9.11 31.48
C ARG A 168 8.14 7.85 32.35
N GLY A 169 9.16 7.00 32.21
CA GLY A 169 9.27 5.76 32.98
C GLY A 169 8.28 4.69 32.52
N PRO A 170 8.20 3.57 33.26
CA PRO A 170 7.47 2.38 32.81
C PRO A 170 5.97 2.65 32.61
N TRP A 171 5.38 3.46 33.49
CA TRP A 171 3.97 3.81 33.47
C TRP A 171 3.55 4.72 32.29
N GLY A 172 4.48 5.48 31.72
CA GLY A 172 4.18 6.45 30.66
C GLY A 172 4.61 6.03 29.25
N GLY A 173 5.07 4.78 29.08
CA GLY A 173 5.34 4.25 27.74
C GLY A 173 6.27 3.06 27.60
N LEU A 174 6.60 2.30 28.65
CA LEU A 174 7.44 1.10 28.55
C LEU A 174 6.97 0.05 29.57
N ALA A 175 6.34 -1.01 29.08
CA ALA A 175 6.54 -2.35 29.62
C ALA A 175 7.51 -3.07 28.67
#